data_AF-A0A9X0B8L1-F1
#
_entry.id   AF-A0A9X0B8L1-F1
#
_cell.length_a   1.000
_cell.length_b   1.000
_cell.length_c   1.000
_cell.angle_alpha   90.00
_cell.angle_beta   90.00
_cell.angle_gamma   90.00
#
_symmetry.space_group_name_H-M   'P 1'
#
loop_
_entity.id
_entity.type
_entity.pdbx_description
1 polymer ?
#
loop_
_entity_poly.entity_id
_entity_poly.type
_entity_poly.pdbx_seq_one_letter_code
_entity_poly.pdbx_strand_id
1 'polypeptide(L)'
;MTGSEQHFPYLGSPLVIPSIGLTICSAKRAAATRKAQTFSSPIPTSHPLVQLPLDIILLIADQICPVKDHITSDVVDFQNIISASGWLLSEGFWRQRMDEEIFFELEDIPKAKACIDWQALQLLLMHLSVRKLGRDGLELRRRLFETSRELVSLYVKRKAEEEEA
;
A
#
# COMPACT_ATOMS: atom_id res chain seq x y z
N MET A 1 21.82 16.76 -18.86
CA MET A 1 20.41 16.60 -18.45
C MET A 1 20.42 16.07 -17.05
N THR A 2 20.03 16.91 -16.09
CA THR A 2 20.27 16.76 -14.65
C THR A 2 19.34 15.69 -14.06
N GLY A 3 19.92 14.57 -13.65
CA GLY A 3 19.22 13.57 -12.84
C GLY A 3 18.87 14.18 -11.50
N SER A 4 17.58 14.35 -11.22
CA SER A 4 17.10 14.71 -9.90
C SER A 4 17.42 13.55 -8.95
N GLU A 5 18.48 13.68 -8.16
CA GLU A 5 18.71 12.84 -6.99
C GLU A 5 17.50 13.00 -6.07
N GLN A 6 16.65 11.96 -6.05
CA GLN A 6 15.58 11.86 -5.06
C GLN A 6 16.26 11.58 -3.74
N HIS A 7 16.50 12.64 -2.97
CA HIS A 7 16.99 12.57 -1.62
C HIS A 7 15.86 11.95 -0.76
N PHE A 8 15.87 10.64 -0.60
CA PHE A 8 15.10 10.01 0.48
C PHE A 8 15.84 10.37 1.77
N PRO A 9 15.25 11.14 2.70
CA PRO A 9 15.94 11.59 3.92
C PRO A 9 16.30 10.43 4.87
N TYR A 10 15.98 9.20 4.50
CA TYR A 10 16.17 8.00 5.28
C TYR A 10 17.25 7.05 4.73
N LEU A 11 17.99 7.45 3.68
CA LEU A 11 19.14 6.67 3.17
C LEU A 11 20.20 6.54 4.28
N GLY A 12 20.17 5.43 5.02
CA GLY A 12 21.06 5.17 6.15
C GLY A 12 20.37 4.71 7.44
N SER A 13 19.04 4.83 7.54
CA SER A 13 18.30 4.26 8.67
C SER A 13 18.14 2.74 8.50
N PRO A 14 18.53 1.91 9.47
CA PRO A 14 18.32 0.46 9.42
C PRO A 14 16.83 0.08 9.46
N LEU A 15 15.95 1.04 9.77
CA LEU A 15 14.51 0.85 9.75
C LEU A 15 13.93 0.97 8.35
N VAL A 16 14.65 1.51 7.36
CA VAL A 16 14.15 1.63 5.97
C VAL A 16 14.30 0.31 5.25
N ILE A 17 13.21 -0.16 4.66
CA ILE A 17 13.20 -1.40 3.90
C ILE A 17 13.38 -1.05 2.42
N PRO A 18 14.50 -1.46 1.78
CA PRO A 18 14.76 -1.12 0.38
C PRO A 18 13.65 -1.53 -0.58
N SER A 19 12.97 -2.66 -0.30
CA SER A 19 11.86 -3.16 -1.08
C SER A 19 10.69 -2.17 -1.18
N ILE A 20 10.44 -1.37 -0.12
CA ILE A 20 9.40 -0.33 -0.14
C ILE A 20 9.80 0.79 -1.10
N GLY A 21 11.05 1.26 -1.03
CA GLY A 21 11.56 2.27 -1.97
C GLY A 21 11.50 1.82 -3.43
N LEU A 22 11.84 0.56 -3.71
CA LEU A 22 11.72 -0.03 -5.06
C LEU A 22 10.26 -0.10 -5.53
N THR A 23 9.34 -0.43 -4.63
CA THR A 23 7.90 -0.45 -4.90
C THR A 23 7.37 0.94 -5.23
N ILE A 24 7.75 1.98 -4.48
CA ILE A 24 7.39 3.37 -4.75
C ILE A 24 7.92 3.81 -6.13
N CYS A 25 9.20 3.53 -6.42
CA CYS A 25 9.80 3.84 -7.72
C CYS A 25 9.08 3.13 -8.87
N SER A 26 8.67 1.88 -8.66
CA SER A 26 7.93 1.10 -9.67
C SER A 26 6.54 1.65 -9.91
N ALA A 27 5.83 2.07 -8.87
CA ALA A 27 4.52 2.73 -8.98
C ALA A 27 4.61 4.10 -9.70
N LYS A 28 5.66 4.89 -9.42
CA LYS A 28 5.93 6.13 -10.16
C LYS A 28 6.16 5.87 -11.65
N ARG A 29 6.93 4.82 -11.99
CA ARG A 29 7.14 4.41 -13.38
C ARG A 29 5.82 3.97 -14.03
N ALA A 30 5.02 3.15 -13.36
CA ALA A 30 3.71 2.71 -13.85
C ALA A 30 2.77 3.89 -14.16
N ALA A 31 2.77 4.92 -13.31
CA ALA A 31 2.00 6.14 -13.54
C ALA A 31 2.42 6.86 -14.84
N ALA A 32 3.72 6.91 -15.13
CA ALA A 32 4.24 7.51 -16.36
C ALA A 32 3.83 6.68 -17.60
N THR A 33 3.88 5.36 -17.54
CA THR A 33 3.45 4.47 -18.64
C THR A 33 1.95 4.56 -18.88
N ARG A 34 1.13 4.59 -17.82
CA ARG A 34 -0.34 4.68 -17.93
C ARG A 34 -0.76 6.01 -18.56
N LYS A 35 -0.10 7.12 -18.21
CA LYS A 35 -0.29 8.42 -18.89
C LYS A 35 0.03 8.33 -20.38
N ALA A 36 1.09 7.63 -20.77
CA ALA A 36 1.42 7.44 -22.18
C ALA A 36 0.41 6.53 -22.93
N GLN A 37 -0.22 5.57 -22.24
CA GLN A 37 -1.17 4.62 -22.83
C GLN A 37 -2.61 5.10 -22.91
N THR A 38 -3.00 6.18 -22.21
CA THR A 38 -4.36 6.77 -22.33
C THR A 38 -4.74 7.21 -23.76
N PHE A 39 -3.81 7.15 -24.72
CA PHE A 39 -4.01 7.54 -26.11
C PHE A 39 -4.21 6.39 -27.11
N SER A 40 -4.17 5.08 -26.76
CA SER A 40 -4.11 4.06 -27.83
C SER A 40 -4.85 2.73 -27.69
N SER A 41 -5.77 2.49 -26.76
CA SER A 41 -6.71 1.36 -26.99
C SER A 41 -7.96 1.38 -26.10
N PRO A 42 -9.17 1.30 -26.67
CA PRO A 42 -10.37 1.04 -25.90
C PRO A 42 -10.38 -0.42 -25.43
N ILE A 43 -10.48 -0.60 -24.11
CA ILE A 43 -10.80 -1.90 -23.49
C ILE A 43 -12.14 -2.39 -24.08
N PRO A 44 -12.29 -3.66 -24.47
CA PRO A 44 -13.56 -4.19 -24.97
C PRO A 44 -14.66 -4.00 -23.91
N THR A 45 -15.60 -3.10 -24.19
CA THR A 45 -16.65 -2.65 -23.26
C THR A 45 -17.75 -3.68 -23.02
N SER A 46 -17.64 -4.89 -23.58
CA SER A 46 -18.68 -5.91 -23.56
C SER A 46 -18.59 -6.89 -22.39
N HIS A 47 -17.58 -6.80 -21.52
CA HIS A 47 -17.46 -7.72 -20.39
C HIS A 47 -18.38 -7.28 -19.24
N PRO A 48 -19.25 -8.15 -18.68
CA PRO A 48 -20.21 -7.77 -17.64
C PRO A 48 -19.55 -7.13 -16.40
N LEU A 49 -18.36 -7.59 -16.05
CA LEU A 49 -17.60 -7.02 -14.92
C LEU A 49 -17.14 -5.57 -15.15
N VAL A 50 -16.98 -5.13 -16.40
CA VAL A 50 -16.59 -3.73 -16.72
C VAL A 50 -17.75 -2.77 -16.47
N GLN A 51 -19.00 -3.25 -16.55
CA GLN A 51 -20.21 -2.43 -16.48
C GLN A 51 -20.86 -2.39 -15.09
N LEU A 52 -20.22 -2.97 -14.08
CA LEU A 52 -20.77 -3.00 -12.73
C LEU A 52 -20.79 -1.59 -12.11
N PRO A 53 -21.84 -1.25 -11.35
CA PRO A 53 -21.85 -0.02 -10.55
C PRO A 53 -20.68 -0.01 -9.55
N LEU A 54 -20.13 1.17 -9.28
CA LEU A 54 -18.99 1.34 -8.39
C LEU A 54 -19.24 0.70 -7.01
N ASP A 55 -20.43 0.87 -6.43
CA ASP A 55 -20.75 0.29 -5.12
C ASP A 55 -20.64 -1.24 -5.12
N ILE A 56 -21.05 -1.88 -6.21
CA ILE A 56 -20.94 -3.34 -6.38
C ILE A 56 -19.48 -3.75 -6.53
N ILE A 57 -18.70 -2.98 -7.29
CA ILE A 57 -17.26 -3.19 -7.44
C ILE A 57 -16.55 -3.14 -6.08
N LEU A 58 -16.88 -2.13 -5.25
CA LEU A 58 -16.30 -1.96 -3.92
C LEU A 58 -16.68 -3.12 -2.99
N LEU A 59 -17.95 -3.56 -3.02
CA LEU A 59 -18.39 -4.73 -2.25
C LEU A 59 -17.67 -6.01 -2.66
N ILE A 60 -17.52 -6.24 -3.96
CA ILE A 60 -16.77 -7.40 -4.47
C ILE A 60 -15.30 -7.31 -4.03
N ALA A 61 -14.69 -6.13 -4.14
CA ALA A 61 -13.31 -5.90 -3.76
C ALA A 61 -13.06 -6.15 -2.26
N ASP A 62 -13.95 -5.67 -1.39
CA ASP A 62 -13.89 -5.93 0.06
C ASP A 62 -14.08 -7.42 0.39
N GLN A 63 -14.90 -8.13 -0.39
CA GLN A 63 -15.14 -9.56 -0.18
C GLN A 63 -13.97 -10.44 -0.62
N ILE A 64 -13.31 -10.11 -1.74
CA ILE A 64 -12.17 -10.89 -2.26
C ILE A 64 -10.92 -10.61 -1.44
N CYS A 65 -10.66 -9.35 -1.13
CA CYS A 65 -9.50 -8.93 -0.35
C CYS A 65 -9.92 -7.96 0.74
N PRO A 66 -10.26 -8.50 1.92
CA PRO A 66 -10.63 -7.70 3.08
C PRO A 66 -9.52 -6.72 3.47
N VAL A 67 -9.92 -5.58 4.03
CA VAL A 67 -8.99 -4.55 4.49
C VAL A 67 -8.04 -5.10 5.57
N LYS A 68 -8.52 -5.99 6.43
CA LYS A 68 -7.76 -6.62 7.50
C LYS A 68 -7.66 -8.13 7.28
N ASP A 69 -6.57 -8.72 7.76
CA ASP A 69 -6.37 -10.17 7.83
C ASP A 69 -6.39 -10.90 6.47
N HIS A 70 -6.16 -10.19 5.37
CA HIS A 70 -6.02 -10.80 4.05
C HIS A 70 -4.75 -11.67 3.96
N ILE A 71 -4.85 -12.78 3.24
CA ILE A 71 -3.74 -13.70 3.01
C ILE A 71 -3.22 -13.59 1.58
N THR A 72 -2.13 -14.30 1.29
CA THR A 72 -1.50 -14.25 -0.04
C THR A 72 -2.45 -14.60 -1.18
N SER A 73 -3.36 -15.57 -1.01
CA SER A 73 -4.34 -15.93 -2.05
C SER A 73 -5.29 -14.77 -2.36
N ASP A 74 -5.77 -14.07 -1.33
CA ASP A 74 -6.72 -12.96 -1.48
C ASP A 74 -6.13 -11.84 -2.33
N VAL A 75 -4.85 -11.52 -2.10
CA VAL A 75 -4.13 -10.49 -2.88
C VAL A 75 -3.97 -10.92 -4.33
N VAL A 76 -3.68 -12.19 -4.58
CA VAL A 76 -3.54 -12.75 -5.94
C VAL A 76 -4.88 -12.74 -6.67
N ASP A 77 -5.94 -13.22 -6.02
CA ASP A 77 -7.29 -13.27 -6.60
C ASP A 77 -7.80 -11.86 -6.89
N PHE A 78 -7.57 -10.91 -5.98
CA PHE A 78 -7.93 -9.53 -6.18
C PHE A 78 -7.17 -8.87 -7.34
N GLN A 79 -5.86 -9.13 -7.45
CA GLN A 79 -5.07 -8.65 -8.58
C GLN A 79 -5.57 -9.23 -9.91
N ASN A 80 -5.93 -10.51 -9.94
CA ASN A 80 -6.47 -11.16 -11.14
C ASN A 80 -7.81 -10.54 -11.54
N ILE A 81 -8.70 -10.31 -10.58
CA ILE A 81 -10.02 -9.73 -10.85
C ILE A 81 -9.88 -8.30 -11.36
N ILE A 82 -9.06 -7.46 -10.72
CA ILE A 82 -8.79 -6.09 -11.20
C ILE A 82 -8.20 -6.10 -12.60
N SER A 83 -7.27 -7.01 -12.89
CA SER A 83 -6.62 -7.09 -14.20
C SER A 83 -7.60 -7.54 -15.29
N ALA A 84 -8.49 -8.50 -14.98
CA ALA A 84 -9.49 -9.01 -15.90
C ALA A 84 -10.65 -8.03 -16.13
N SER A 85 -11.04 -7.27 -15.11
CA SER A 85 -12.15 -6.33 -15.16
C SER A 85 -11.75 -4.93 -15.64
N GLY A 86 -10.45 -4.61 -15.60
CA GLY A 86 -9.95 -3.27 -15.91
C GLY A 86 -10.39 -2.20 -14.91
N TRP A 87 -10.81 -2.60 -13.70
CA TRP A 87 -11.26 -1.64 -12.68
C TRP A 87 -10.15 -0.66 -12.29
N LEU A 88 -10.54 0.61 -12.25
CA LEU A 88 -9.73 1.71 -11.72
C LEU A 88 -10.39 2.21 -10.45
N LEU A 89 -9.82 1.84 -9.31
CA LEU A 89 -10.33 2.23 -8.00
C LEU A 89 -9.65 3.52 -7.53
N SER A 90 -10.40 4.32 -6.75
CA SER A 90 -9.95 5.63 -6.29
C SER A 90 -8.77 5.53 -5.31
N GLU A 91 -8.02 6.61 -5.16
CA GLU A 91 -6.96 6.70 -4.14
C GLU A 91 -7.49 6.37 -2.74
N GLY A 92 -8.67 6.88 -2.37
CA GLY A 92 -9.26 6.64 -1.05
C GLY A 92 -9.49 5.15 -0.76
N PHE A 93 -9.91 4.37 -1.75
CA PHE A 93 -10.06 2.93 -1.63
C PHE A 93 -8.72 2.24 -1.31
N TRP A 94 -7.65 2.64 -1.99
CA TRP A 94 -6.32 2.06 -1.79
C TRP A 94 -5.68 2.48 -0.48
N ARG A 95 -5.84 3.75 -0.09
CA ARG A 95 -5.31 4.28 1.17
C ARG A 95 -5.95 3.62 2.39
N GLN A 96 -7.24 3.30 2.34
CA GLN A 96 -7.90 2.59 3.44
C GLN A 96 -7.28 1.19 3.72
N ARG A 97 -6.64 0.58 2.72
CA ARG A 97 -5.96 -0.72 2.81
C ARG A 97 -4.49 -0.61 3.18
N MET A 98 -3.97 0.61 3.34
CA MET A 98 -2.59 0.88 3.67
C MET A 98 -2.41 0.89 5.18
N ASP A 99 -1.44 0.13 5.66
CA ASP A 99 -0.97 0.23 7.04
C ASP A 99 0.08 1.35 7.11
N GLU A 100 -0.40 2.60 7.29
CA GLU A 100 0.47 3.79 7.29
C GLU A 100 1.53 3.73 8.40
N GLU A 101 1.27 3.02 9.51
CA GLU A 101 2.23 2.85 10.61
C GLU A 101 3.40 1.95 10.20
N ILE A 102 3.11 0.85 9.50
CA ILE A 102 4.15 -0.04 8.98
C ILE A 102 4.87 0.62 7.80
N PHE A 103 4.18 1.38 6.97
CA PHE A 103 4.72 2.00 5.75
C PHE A 103 4.87 3.53 5.87
N PHE A 104 5.49 3.99 6.95
CA PHE A 104 5.68 5.44 7.21
C PHE A 104 6.41 6.19 6.08
N GLU A 105 7.19 5.51 5.22
CA GLU A 105 7.83 6.13 4.06
C GLU A 105 6.83 6.72 3.05
N LEU A 106 5.55 6.34 3.15
CA LEU A 106 4.48 6.79 2.29
C LEU A 106 3.85 8.12 2.74
N GLU A 107 4.10 8.58 3.98
CA GLU A 107 3.60 9.87 4.47
C GLU A 107 4.17 11.07 3.69
N ASP A 108 5.35 10.90 3.09
CA ASP A 108 6.03 11.96 2.35
C ASP A 108 5.64 12.01 0.86
N ILE A 109 4.92 10.99 0.38
CA ILE A 109 4.45 10.92 -1.01
C ILE A 109 3.52 12.08 -1.38
N PRO A 110 2.46 12.41 -0.61
CA PRO A 110 1.55 13.49 -0.94
C PRO A 110 2.26 14.86 -0.96
N LYS A 111 3.25 15.06 -0.09
CA LYS A 111 4.02 16.30 0.02
C LYS A 111 4.86 16.57 -1.25
N ALA A 112 5.23 15.51 -1.96
CA ALA A 112 6.10 15.59 -3.14
C ALA A 112 5.38 15.97 -4.46
N LYS A 113 4.04 16.21 -4.46
CA LYS A 113 3.23 16.40 -5.69
C LYS A 113 3.49 15.34 -6.78
N ALA A 114 3.94 14.14 -6.38
CA ALA A 114 4.35 13.12 -7.32
C ALA A 114 3.11 12.42 -7.89
N CYS A 115 3.03 12.32 -9.21
CA CYS A 115 2.02 11.48 -9.85
C CYS A 115 2.35 10.01 -9.56
N ILE A 116 1.51 9.35 -8.75
CA ILE A 116 1.68 7.95 -8.36
C ILE A 116 0.45 7.14 -8.76
N ASP A 117 0.72 5.93 -9.25
CA ASP A 117 -0.31 4.93 -9.50
C ASP A 117 -0.60 4.20 -8.19
N TRP A 118 -1.61 4.69 -7.46
CA TRP A 118 -2.00 4.15 -6.16
C TRP A 118 -2.39 2.67 -6.21
N GLN A 119 -3.00 2.25 -7.32
CA GLN A 119 -3.37 0.84 -7.54
C GLN A 119 -2.13 -0.04 -7.68
N ALA A 120 -1.18 0.37 -8.52
CA ALA A 120 0.08 -0.37 -8.67
C ALA A 120 0.89 -0.37 -7.36
N LEU A 121 0.94 0.77 -6.67
CA LEU A 121 1.62 0.90 -5.38
C LEU A 121 1.04 -0.06 -4.34
N GLN A 122 -0.27 0.02 -4.13
CA GLN A 122 -0.93 -0.70 -3.04
C GLN A 122 -0.91 -2.22 -3.28
N LEU A 123 -1.11 -2.69 -4.52
CA LEU A 123 -0.99 -4.12 -4.83
C LEU A 123 0.43 -4.64 -4.50
N LEU A 124 1.47 -3.90 -4.86
CA LEU A 124 2.86 -4.28 -4.54
C LEU A 124 3.12 -4.30 -3.03
N LEU A 125 2.59 -3.33 -2.28
CA LEU A 125 2.72 -3.28 -0.82
C LEU A 125 1.96 -4.41 -0.14
N MET A 126 0.75 -4.75 -0.59
CA MET A 126 -0.02 -5.88 -0.07
C MET A 126 0.73 -7.19 -0.27
N HIS A 127 1.34 -7.40 -1.46
CA HIS A 127 2.22 -8.55 -1.72
C HIS A 127 3.43 -8.60 -0.79
N LEU A 128 4.00 -7.45 -0.41
CA LEU A 128 5.07 -7.38 0.58
C LEU A 128 4.55 -7.71 1.99
N SER A 129 3.39 -7.20 2.39
CA SER A 129 2.80 -7.43 3.72
C SER A 129 2.46 -8.89 4.01
N VAL A 130 2.02 -9.64 3.00
CA VAL A 130 1.63 -11.05 3.16
C VAL A 130 2.80 -12.02 2.97
N ARG A 131 3.96 -11.54 2.51
CA ARG A 131 5.16 -12.37 2.39
C ARG A 131 5.72 -12.66 3.78
N LYS A 132 5.45 -13.86 4.29
CA LYS A 132 6.05 -14.38 5.54
C LYS A 132 7.56 -14.63 5.47
N LEU A 133 8.20 -14.35 4.35
CA LEU A 133 9.63 -14.53 4.19
C LEU A 133 10.32 -13.32 4.81
N GLY A 134 10.73 -13.43 6.08
CA GLY A 134 11.42 -12.39 6.87
C GLY A 134 12.80 -11.95 6.35
N ARG A 135 12.96 -11.84 5.03
CA ARG A 135 14.17 -11.39 4.33
C ARG A 135 14.13 -9.90 3.98
N ASP A 136 12.96 -9.27 4.04
CA ASP A 136 12.73 -7.87 3.69
C ASP A 136 12.70 -6.94 4.91
N GLY A 137 12.75 -7.46 6.14
CA GLY A 137 12.78 -6.66 7.36
C GLY A 137 11.41 -6.09 7.78
N LEU A 138 10.35 -6.35 7.01
CA LEU A 138 9.00 -5.87 7.29
C LEU A 138 8.41 -6.52 8.55
N GLU A 139 8.66 -7.81 8.72
CA GLU A 139 8.27 -8.56 9.91
C GLU A 139 8.97 -8.04 11.18
N LEU A 140 10.26 -7.73 11.07
CA LEU A 140 11.02 -7.13 12.17
C LEU A 140 10.42 -5.77 12.54
N ARG A 141 10.11 -4.95 11.53
CA ARG A 141 9.46 -3.65 11.70
C ARG A 141 8.11 -3.82 12.41
N ARG A 142 7.22 -4.67 11.89
CA ARG A 142 5.90 -4.97 12.47
C ARG A 142 6.03 -5.32 13.96
N ARG A 143 6.89 -6.28 14.28
CA ARG A 143 7.12 -6.73 15.66
C ARG A 143 7.66 -5.61 16.56
N LEU A 144 8.55 -4.77 16.05
CA LEU A 144 9.11 -3.63 16.80
C LEU A 144 8.01 -2.60 17.12
N PHE A 145 7.15 -2.28 16.16
CA PHE A 145 6.02 -1.36 16.38
C PHE A 145 5.00 -1.94 17.38
N GLU A 146 4.65 -3.23 17.25
CA GLU A 146 3.76 -3.92 18.20
C GLU A 146 4.33 -3.89 19.63
N THR A 147 5.60 -4.28 19.79
CA THR A 147 6.27 -4.26 21.10
C THR A 147 6.34 -2.85 21.68
N SER A 148 6.64 -1.84 20.84
CA SER A 148 6.72 -0.45 21.29
C SER A 148 5.36 0.07 21.77
N ARG A 149 4.28 -0.30 21.07
CA ARG A 149 2.90 0.06 21.46
C ARG A 149 2.51 -0.56 22.80
N GLU A 150 2.84 -1.83 23.01
CA GLU A 150 2.59 -2.52 24.29
C GLU A 150 3.33 -1.85 25.44
N LEU A 151 4.60 -1.51 25.26
CA LEU A 151 5.41 -0.84 26.29
C LEU A 151 4.87 0.55 26.63
N VAL A 152 4.49 1.34 25.62
CA VAL A 152 3.89 2.67 25.84
C VAL A 152 2.56 2.55 26.60
N SER A 153 1.72 1.58 26.22
CA SER A 153 0.45 1.31 26.91
C SER A 153 0.66 0.98 28.39
N LEU A 154 1.63 0.10 28.70
CA LEU A 154 1.97 -0.26 30.07
C LEU A 154 2.51 0.93 30.88
N TYR A 155 3.35 1.77 30.26
CA TYR A 155 3.88 2.96 30.90
C TYR A 155 2.77 3.97 31.23
N VAL A 156 1.89 4.26 30.27
CA VAL A 156 0.74 5.17 30.46
C VAL A 156 -0.17 4.66 31.57
N LYS A 157 -0.48 3.35 31.58
CA LYS A 157 -1.29 2.73 32.62
C LYS A 157 -0.66 2.89 34.01
N ARG A 158 0.63 2.57 34.15
CA ARG A 158 1.34 2.71 35.43
C ARG A 158 1.35 4.15 35.92
N LYS A 159 1.58 5.11 35.02
CA LYS A 159 1.62 6.53 35.37
C LYS A 159 0.26 7.02 35.90
N ALA A 160 -0.85 6.55 35.32
CA ALA A 160 -2.19 6.86 35.81
C ALA A 160 -2.44 6.27 37.22
N GLU A 161 -1.98 5.04 37.48
CA GLU A 161 -2.07 4.42 38.81
C GLU A 161 -1.24 5.16 39.87
N GLU A 162 -0.11 5.76 39.49
CA GLU A 162 0.74 6.58 40.39
C GLU A 162 0.17 7.97 40.67
N GLU A 163 -0.63 8.55 39.76
CA GLU A 163 -1.27 9.86 39.94
C GLU A 163 -2.60 9.79 40.72
N GLU A 164 -3.23 8.61 40.80
CA GLU A 164 -4.44 8.35 41.58
C GLU A 164 -4.17 7.89 43.03
N ALA A 165 -2.91 7.60 43.38
CA ALA A 165 -2.47 7.12 44.70
C ALA A 165 -1.91 8.24 45.60
#